data_AF-A0A3D1ARV6-F1
#
_entry.id   AF-A0A3D1ARV6-F1
#
_cell.length_a   1.000
_cell.length_b   1.000
_cell.length_c   1.000
_cell.angle_alpha   90.00
_cell.angle_beta   90.00
_cell.angle_gamma   90.00
#
_symmetry.space_group_name_H-M   'P 1'
#
loop_
_entity.id
_entity.type
_entity.pdbx_description
1 polymer ?
#
loop_
_entity_poly.entity_id
_entity_poly.type
_entity_poly.pdbx_seq_one_letter_code
_entity_poly.pdbx_strand_id
1 'polypeptide(L)' 'MFYSEGEDYPVSAKTGELTWANVDLKNPREMAAFRKQQAQRAGNRIRAAVKELQEKGILDENARRIRQDVPPLINV' A
#
# COMPACT_ATOMS: atom_id res chain seq x y z
N MET A 1 -12.46 -32.85 -23.28
CA MET A 1 -13.03 -32.49 -21.97
C MET A 1 -13.24 -30.99 -21.97
N PHE A 2 -14.51 -30.57 -21.90
CA PHE A 2 -14.92 -29.17 -21.89
C PHE A 2 -14.87 -28.68 -20.45
N TYR A 3 -14.22 -27.54 -20.19
CA TYR A 3 -14.28 -26.89 -18.87
C TYR A 3 -15.59 -26.10 -18.83
N SER A 4 -16.55 -26.66 -18.11
CA SER A 4 -17.88 -26.10 -17.90
C SER A 4 -17.82 -24.75 -17.21
N GLU A 5 -18.67 -23.85 -17.67
CA GLU A 5 -18.91 -22.52 -17.17
C GLU A 5 -19.31 -22.51 -15.68
N GLY A 6 -18.85 -21.49 -14.94
CA GLY A 6 -19.66 -20.92 -13.85
C GLY A 6 -19.46 -21.46 -12.42
N GLU A 7 -18.38 -22.15 -12.09
CA GLU A 7 -18.12 -22.46 -10.68
C GLU A 7 -17.70 -21.21 -9.89
N ASP A 8 -18.57 -20.79 -8.99
CA ASP A 8 -18.35 -19.80 -7.95
C ASP A 8 -17.30 -20.36 -6.97
N TYR A 9 -16.02 -20.38 -7.38
CA TYR A 9 -14.94 -20.86 -6.53
C TYR A 9 -14.87 -19.98 -5.27
N PRO A 10 -15.09 -20.54 -4.06
CA PRO A 10 -14.99 -19.77 -2.85
C PRO A 10 -13.56 -19.26 -2.73
N VAL A 11 -13.41 -17.97 -2.42
CA VAL A 11 -12.11 -17.36 -2.10
C VAL A 11 -11.44 -18.26 -1.06
N SER A 12 -10.32 -18.87 -1.41
CA SER A 12 -9.59 -19.92 -0.67
C SER A 12 -8.88 -19.35 0.56
N ALA A 13 -9.48 -18.38 1.23
CA ALA A 13 -8.97 -17.76 2.43
C ALA A 13 -9.26 -18.65 3.64
N LYS A 14 -8.58 -19.82 3.72
CA LYS A 14 -8.54 -20.65 4.95
C LYS A 14 -8.01 -19.89 6.18
N THR A 15 -7.47 -18.69 5.99
CA THR A 15 -6.89 -17.81 7.03
C THR A 15 -7.28 -16.33 6.90
N GLY A 16 -8.29 -16.00 6.08
CA GLY A 16 -8.81 -14.63 5.94
C GLY A 16 -7.89 -13.63 5.21
N GLU A 17 -6.61 -13.93 5.01
CA GLU A 17 -5.63 -12.99 4.48
C GLU A 17 -4.94 -13.53 3.20
N LEU A 18 -5.03 -12.77 2.09
CA LEU A 18 -4.40 -13.12 0.82
C LEU A 18 -2.95 -12.59 0.77
N THR A 19 -2.04 -13.47 0.43
CA THR A 19 -0.60 -13.25 0.31
C THR A 19 -0.13 -13.80 -1.03
N TRP A 20 1.06 -13.40 -1.48
CA TRP A 20 1.66 -13.97 -2.69
C TRP A 20 1.84 -15.50 -2.63
N ALA A 21 1.88 -16.08 -1.43
CA ALA A 21 2.04 -17.51 -1.23
C ALA A 21 0.74 -18.32 -1.40
N ASN A 22 -0.44 -17.67 -1.30
CA ASN A 22 -1.73 -18.37 -1.29
C ASN A 22 -2.78 -17.81 -2.28
N VAL A 23 -2.50 -16.69 -2.95
CA VAL A 23 -3.41 -16.11 -3.96
C VAL A 23 -3.41 -16.96 -5.23
N ASP A 24 -4.59 -17.38 -5.69
CA ASP A 24 -4.72 -17.96 -7.02
C ASP A 24 -4.69 -16.87 -8.09
N LEU A 25 -3.59 -16.81 -8.84
CA LEU A 25 -3.39 -15.84 -9.93
C LEU A 25 -4.34 -16.04 -11.11
N LYS A 26 -4.93 -17.24 -11.24
CA LYS A 26 -5.89 -17.56 -12.31
C LYS A 26 -7.33 -17.23 -11.93
N ASN A 27 -7.60 -17.01 -10.64
CA ASN A 27 -8.92 -16.58 -10.18
C ASN A 27 -9.01 -15.04 -10.14
N PRO A 28 -9.77 -14.41 -11.06
CA PRO A 28 -9.85 -12.95 -11.14
C PRO A 28 -10.43 -12.30 -9.88
N ARG A 29 -11.28 -13.02 -9.12
CA ARG A 29 -11.87 -12.50 -7.87
C ARG A 29 -10.87 -12.48 -6.73
N GLU A 30 -10.08 -13.54 -6.57
CA GLU A 30 -9.00 -13.56 -5.57
C GLU A 30 -7.94 -12.52 -5.89
N MET A 31 -7.58 -12.37 -7.16
CA MET A 31 -6.66 -11.32 -7.59
C MET A 31 -7.19 -9.91 -7.31
N ALA A 32 -8.49 -9.67 -7.49
CA ALA A 32 -9.11 -8.38 -7.15
C ALA A 32 -9.06 -8.13 -5.63
N ALA A 33 -9.40 -9.12 -4.82
CA ALA A 33 -9.34 -9.04 -3.37
C ALA A 33 -7.90 -8.79 -2.86
N PHE A 34 -6.94 -9.54 -3.40
CA PHE A 34 -5.51 -9.37 -3.10
C PHE A 34 -5.01 -7.97 -3.46
N ARG A 35 -5.35 -7.46 -4.65
CA ARG A 35 -4.98 -6.10 -5.07
C ARG A 35 -5.55 -5.04 -4.13
N LYS A 36 -6.82 -5.18 -3.73
CA LYS A 36 -7.46 -4.26 -2.76
C LYS A 36 -6.72 -4.26 -1.43
N GLN A 37 -6.31 -5.43 -0.94
CA GLN A 37 -5.56 -5.55 0.29
C GLN A 37 -4.16 -4.92 0.19
N GLN A 38 -3.44 -5.15 -0.92
CA GLN A 38 -2.14 -4.52 -1.15
C GLN A 38 -2.24 -3.00 -1.23
N ALA A 39 -3.28 -2.47 -1.88
CA ALA A 39 -3.53 -1.03 -1.93
C ALA A 39 -3.77 -0.45 -0.52
N GLN A 40 -4.54 -1.13 0.32
CA GLN A 40 -4.77 -0.71 1.71
C GLN A 40 -3.49 -0.73 2.53
N ARG A 41 -2.68 -1.80 2.42
CA ARG A 41 -1.38 -1.90 3.09
C ARG A 41 -0.41 -0.81 2.63
N ALA A 42 -0.35 -0.53 1.33
CA ALA A 42 0.45 0.54 0.77
C ALA A 42 0.01 1.91 1.30
N GLY A 43 -1.30 2.18 1.33
CA GLY A 43 -1.85 3.41 1.90
C GLY A 43 -1.47 3.62 3.37
N ASN A 44 -1.54 2.56 4.18
CA ASN A 44 -1.12 2.63 5.59
C ASN A 44 0.38 2.92 5.73
N ARG A 45 1.22 2.29 4.91
CA ARG A 45 2.67 2.57 4.89
C ARG A 45 2.98 4.02 4.50
N ILE A 46 2.29 4.54 3.49
CA ILE A 46 2.47 5.93 3.06
C ILE A 46 2.08 6.89 4.19
N ARG A 47 0.93 6.69 4.85
CA ARG A 47 0.52 7.55 5.97
C ARG A 47 1.52 7.51 7.13
N ALA A 48 2.03 6.33 7.47
CA ALA A 48 3.05 6.18 8.51
C ALA A 48 4.33 6.93 8.13
N ALA A 49 4.81 6.79 6.90
CA ALA A 49 5.99 7.49 6.41
C ALA A 49 5.79 9.02 6.38
N VAL A 50 4.63 9.51 5.94
CA VAL A 50 4.31 10.94 5.96
C VAL A 50 4.34 11.47 7.40
N LYS A 51 3.73 10.75 8.34
CA LYS A 51 3.75 11.13 9.76
C LYS A 51 5.17 11.20 10.31
N GLU A 52 6.00 10.20 10.03
CA GLU A 52 7.41 10.19 10.46
C GLU A 52 8.20 11.38 9.87
N LEU A 53 7.95 11.72 8.61
CA LEU A 53 8.59 12.87 7.96
C LEU A 53 8.09 14.21 8.52
N GLN A 54 6.83 14.29 8.95
CA GLN A 54 6.29 15.46 9.68
C GLN A 54 6.92 15.59 11.07
N GLU A 55 7.03 14.50 11.82
CA GLU A 55 7.68 14.47 13.14
C GLU A 55 9.16 14.88 13.05
N LYS A 56 9.84 14.53 11.94
CA LYS A 56 11.22 14.95 11.65
C LYS A 56 11.34 16.40 11.17
N GLY A 57 10.24 17.13 11.03
CA GLY A 57 10.24 18.51 10.52
C GLY A 57 10.66 18.63 9.05
N ILE A 58 10.56 17.53 8.29
CA ILE A 58 10.89 17.49 6.85
C ILE A 58 9.66 17.88 6.02
N LEU A 59 8.47 17.47 6.47
CA LEU A 59 7.19 17.80 5.85
C LEU A 59 6.34 18.69 6.77
N ASP A 60 5.55 19.58 6.16
CA ASP A 60 4.54 20.39 6.85
C ASP A 60 3.21 19.63 7.01
N GLU A 61 2.23 20.29 7.62
CA GLU A 61 0.87 19.77 7.86
C GLU A 61 0.14 19.35 6.57
N ASN A 62 0.53 19.94 5.43
CA ASN A 62 -0.01 19.68 4.10
C ASN A 62 0.82 18.67 3.30
N ALA A 63 1.73 17.94 3.96
CA ALA A 63 2.68 17.00 3.36
C ALA A 63 3.61 17.63 2.30
N ARG A 64 3.87 18.93 2.40
CA ARG A 64 4.85 19.64 1.56
C ARG A 64 6.19 19.69 2.25
N ARG A 65 7.26 19.64 1.47
CA ARG A 65 8.62 19.77 1.99
C ARG A 65 8.82 21.13 2.64
N ILE A 66 9.19 21.15 3.92
CA ILE A 66 9.66 22.35 4.59
C ILE A 66 11.00 22.70 3.95
N ARG A 67 11.06 23.84 3.27
CA ARG A 67 12.34 24.41 2.85
C ARG A 67 13.02 24.89 4.14
N GLN A 68 13.97 24.12 4.65
CA GLN A 68 15.00 24.69 5.50
C GLN A 68 15.75 25.67 4.62
N ASP A 69 15.40 26.96 4.72
CA ASP A 69 16.31 28.01 4.29
C ASP A 69 17.62 27.71 5.00
N VAL A 70 18.62 27.33 4.21
CA VAL A 70 19.99 27.28 4.68
C VAL A 70 20.25 28.68 5.23
N PRO A 71 20.56 28.84 6.52
CA PRO A 71 20.84 30.17 7.05
C PRO A 71 21.93 30.77 6.15
N PRO A 72 21.78 32.04 5.72
CA PRO A 72 22.81 32.66 4.90
C PRO A 72 24.13 32.45 5.63
N LEU A 73 25.12 31.90 4.93
CA LEU A 73 26.47 31.77 5.46
C LEU A 73 26.87 33.20 5.90
N ILE A 74 26.83 33.45 7.21
CA ILE A 74 27.34 34.69 7.77
C ILE A 74 28.84 34.60 7.48
N ASN A 75 29.26 35.36 6.47
CA ASN A 75 30.67 35.56 6.16
C ASN A 75 31.37 36.03 7.44
N VAL A 76 32.34 35.23 7.90
CA VAL A 76 33.41 35.65 8.81
C VAL A 76 34.71 35.48 8.05
#